data_AF-A0A959UTH3-F1
#
_entry.id   AF-A0A959UTH3-F1
#
_cell.length_a   1.000
_cell.length_b   1.000
_cell.length_c   1.000
_cell.angle_alpha   90.00
_cell.angle_beta   90.00
_cell.angle_gamma   90.00
#
_symmetry.space_group_name_H-M   'P 1'
#
loop_
_entity.id
_entity.type
_entity.pdbx_description
1 polymer ?
#
loop_
_entity_poly.entity_id
_entity_poly.type
_entity_poly.pdbx_seq_one_letter_code
_entity_poly.pdbx_strand_id
1 'polypeptide(L)' 'SGADNDRDPILQTIGGSVPTITIDGYHRQDVNMDGHVKYAGSQNDRDPILGNIGGTVPTATRVEQLP' A
#
# COMPACT_ATOMS: atom_id res chain seq x y z
N SER A 1 2.47 -7.53 -9.80
CA SER A 1 3.58 -7.51 -10.78
C SER A 1 3.37 -6.32 -11.71
N GLY A 2 4.47 -5.73 -12.19
CA GLY A 2 4.51 -4.45 -12.89
C GLY A 2 5.60 -3.58 -12.26
N ALA A 3 6.43 -2.91 -13.06
CA ALA A 3 7.61 -2.17 -12.59
C ALA A 3 7.26 -1.01 -11.63
N ASP A 4 6.02 -0.52 -11.68
CA ASP A 4 5.53 0.62 -10.91
C ASP A 4 4.48 0.20 -9.85
N ASN A 5 4.60 -1.01 -9.31
CA ASN A 5 3.65 -1.49 -8.30
C ASN A 5 4.02 -0.99 -6.89
N ASP A 6 3.13 -0.25 -6.25
CA ASP A 6 3.32 0.29 -4.88
C ASP A 6 3.54 -0.76 -3.79
N ARG A 7 3.24 -2.04 -4.08
CA ARG A 7 3.53 -3.16 -3.19
C ARG A 7 5.00 -3.21 -2.80
N ASP A 8 5.90 -3.08 -3.77
CA ASP A 8 7.32 -3.35 -3.54
C ASP A 8 7.95 -2.28 -2.62
N PRO A 9 7.70 -0.97 -2.82
CA PRO A 9 8.11 0.06 -1.87
C PRO A 9 7.53 -0.12 -0.46
N ILE A 10 6.26 -0.51 -0.30
CA ILE A 10 5.65 -0.72 1.04
C ILE A 10 6.35 -1.89 1.75
N LEU A 11 6.51 -3.03 1.06
CA LEU A 11 7.19 -4.20 1.60
C LEU A 11 8.65 -3.92 1.95
N GLN A 12 9.38 -3.22 1.08
CA GLN A 12 10.77 -2.84 1.37
C GLN A 12 10.87 -1.96 2.62
N THR A 13 9.93 -1.04 2.81
CA THR A 13 9.89 -0.16 3.98
C THR A 13 9.77 -0.97 5.26
N ILE A 14 8.82 -1.92 5.33
CA ILE A 14 8.58 -2.74 6.52
C ILE A 14 9.59 -3.88 6.75
N GLY A 15 10.72 -3.90 6.03
CA GLY A 15 11.76 -4.93 6.23
C GLY A 15 11.66 -6.14 5.30
N GLY A 16 10.97 -6.02 4.17
CA GLY A 16 11.02 -6.97 3.05
C GLY A 16 9.72 -7.75 2.81
N SER A 17 9.84 -9.03 2.47
CA SER A 17 8.73 -9.84 1.93
C SER A 17 7.69 -10.30 2.96
N VAL A 18 7.87 -9.98 4.24
CA VAL A 18 6.95 -10.38 5.32
C VAL A 18 5.87 -9.31 5.52
N PRO A 19 4.62 -9.56 5.11
CA PRO A 19 3.57 -8.54 5.06
C PRO A 19 2.95 -8.18 6.42
N THR A 20 3.44 -8.80 7.50
CA THR A 20 2.91 -8.63 8.86
C THR A 20 3.79 -7.73 9.73
N ILE A 21 4.89 -7.20 9.19
CA ILE A 21 5.72 -6.24 9.92
C ILE A 21 5.05 -4.86 9.87
N THR A 22 5.13 -4.13 10.98
CA THR A 22 4.72 -2.74 11.09
C THR A 22 5.93 -1.91 11.49
N ILE A 23 6.08 -0.76 10.87
CA ILE A 23 7.08 0.23 11.26
C ILE A 23 6.38 1.52 11.65
N ASP A 24 6.80 2.08 12.78
CA ASP A 24 6.31 3.36 13.28
C ASP A 24 7.06 4.53 12.63
N GLY A 25 6.33 5.58 12.30
CA GLY A 25 6.83 6.82 11.73
C GLY A 25 6.11 7.22 10.44
N TYR A 26 6.23 8.50 10.09
CA TYR A 26 5.75 9.02 8.81
C TYR A 26 6.77 8.69 7.71
N HIS A 27 6.36 7.83 6.80
CA HIS A 27 7.12 7.46 5.61
C HIS A 27 6.37 7.85 4.34
N ARG A 28 7.05 7.85 3.19
CA ARG A 28 6.39 8.07 1.90
C ARG A 28 5.30 7.03 1.60
N GLN A 29 5.42 5.86 2.22
CA GLN A 29 4.51 4.72 2.09
C GLN A 29 3.37 4.72 3.11
N ASP A 30 3.37 5.64 4.08
CA ASP A 30 2.25 5.87 4.99
C ASP A 30 1.17 6.68 4.26
N VAL A 31 0.31 6.00 3.49
CA VAL A 31 -0.64 6.66 2.59
C VAL A 31 -1.91 7.10 3.31
N ASN A 32 -2.19 6.52 4.47
CA ASN A 32 -3.33 6.88 5.30
C ASN A 32 -2.96 7.94 6.37
N MET A 33 -1.66 8.27 6.49
CA MET A 33 -1.09 9.25 7.40
C MET A 33 -1.35 8.93 8.88
N ASP A 34 -1.39 7.64 9.24
CA ASP A 34 -1.62 7.16 10.61
C ASP A 34 -0.32 6.98 11.42
N GLY A 35 0.84 7.20 10.80
CA GLY A 35 2.15 7.05 11.42
C GLY A 35 2.62 5.60 11.54
N HIS A 36 1.98 4.65 10.84
CA HIS A 36 2.34 3.24 10.85
C HIS A 36 2.32 2.65 9.43
N VAL A 37 3.49 2.27 8.91
CA VAL A 37 3.55 1.59 7.61
C VAL A 37 3.29 0.10 7.79
N LYS A 38 2.29 -0.44 7.07
CA LYS A 38 1.96 -1.88 7.05
C LYS A 38 1.28 -2.29 5.73
N TYR A 39 1.61 -3.49 5.24
CA TYR A 39 1.04 -4.02 3.98
C TYR A 39 -0.26 -4.82 4.18
N ALA A 40 -0.44 -5.45 5.34
CA ALA A 40 -1.61 -6.25 5.67
C ALA A 40 -2.07 -5.96 7.12
N GLY A 41 -3.27 -6.43 7.47
CA GLY A 41 -3.91 -6.15 8.76
C GLY A 41 -4.82 -4.93 8.71
N SER A 42 -5.40 -4.55 9.86
CA SER A 42 -6.30 -3.39 9.95
C SER A 42 -5.55 -2.09 9.66
N GLN A 43 -6.21 -1.16 8.96
CA GLN A 43 -5.67 0.16 8.59
C GLN A 43 -4.42 0.09 7.71
N ASN A 44 -4.19 -0.98 6.93
CA ASN A 44 -2.99 -1.08 6.10
C ASN A 44 -2.94 -0.04 4.96
N ASP A 45 -1.73 0.28 4.49
CA ASP A 45 -1.49 1.25 3.42
C ASP A 45 -1.94 0.76 2.04
N ARG A 46 -2.06 -0.55 1.88
CA ARG A 46 -2.48 -1.16 0.63
C ARG A 46 -3.96 -0.88 0.34
N ASP A 47 -4.82 -0.86 1.34
CA ASP A 47 -6.28 -0.81 1.13
C ASP A 47 -6.75 0.53 0.51
N PRO A 48 -6.25 1.71 0.92
CA PRO A 48 -6.51 2.97 0.22
C PRO A 48 -6.08 2.95 -1.26
N ILE A 49 -4.93 2.35 -1.56
CA ILE A 49 -4.42 2.21 -2.93
C ILE A 49 -5.36 1.34 -3.77
N LEU A 50 -5.79 0.20 -3.22
CA LEU A 50 -6.74 -0.71 -3.87
C LEU A 50 -8.09 -0.02 -4.13
N GLY A 51 -8.58 0.77 -3.17
CA GLY A 51 -9.78 1.59 -3.34
C GLY A 51 -9.66 2.57 -4.52
N ASN A 52 -8.51 3.23 -4.67
CA ASN A 52 -8.27 4.18 -5.77
C ASN A 52 -8.29 3.52 -7.15
N ILE A 53 -7.77 2.29 -7.27
CA ILE A 53 -7.75 1.52 -8.53
C ILE A 53 -9.05 0.70 -8.76
N GLY A 54 -10.05 0.85 -7.90
CA GLY A 54 -11.40 0.34 -8.15
C GLY A 54 -11.70 -1.07 -7.62
N GLY A 55 -11.03 -1.54 -6.57
CA GLY A 55 -11.42 -2.81 -5.95
C GLY A 55 -10.51 -3.28 -4.83
N THR A 56 -10.52 -4.58 -4.57
CA THR A 56 -9.63 -5.26 -3.60
C THR A 56 -8.62 -6.19 -4.28
N VAL A 57 -8.64 -6.23 -5.62
CA VAL A 57 -7.80 -7.11 -6.43
C VAL A 57 -6.49 -6.36 -6.77
N PRO A 58 -5.30 -6.86 -6.34
CA PRO A 58 -4.01 -6.16 -6.50
C PRO A 58 -3.48 -6.09 -7.94
N THR A 59 -4.27 -6.50 -8.92
CA THR A 59 -3.95 -6.49 -10.34
C THR A 59 -4.90 -5.60 -11.14
N ALA A 60 -5.84 -4.91 -10.47
CA ALA A 60 -6.66 -3.91 -11.12
C ALA A 60 -5.79 -2.74 -11.61
N THR A 61 -6.13 -2.17 -12.75
CA THR A 61 -5.52 -0.94 -13.25
C THR A 61 -6.63 0.04 -13.57
N ARG A 62 -6.40 1.31 -13.21
CA ARG A 62 -7.32 2.41 -13.49
C ARG A 62 -6.53 3.52 -14.17
N VAL A 63 -6.99 3.94 -15.35
CA VAL A 63 -6.31 4.97 -16.16
C VAL A 63 -6.46 6.35 -15.52
N GLU A 64 -7.62 6.64 -14.94
CA GLU A 64 -7.90 7.91 -14.27
C GLU A 64 -8.99 7.77 -13.20
N GLN A 65 -8.99 8.67 -12.22
CA GLN A 65 -10.13 8.82 -11.32
C GLN A 65 -11.25 9.58 -12.02
N LEU A 66 -12.48 9.07 -11.88
CA LEU A 66 -13.68 9.74 -12.36
C LEU A 66 -14.20 10.65 -11.23
N PRO A 67 -14.73 11.84 -11.55
CA PRO A 67 -15.31 12.77 -10.58
C PRO A 67 -16.46 12.18 -9.76
#